data_AF-A0A3D1T0P8-F1
#
_entry.id   AF-A0A3D1T0P8-F1
#
_cell.length_a   1.000
_cell.length_b   1.000
_cell.length_c   1.000
_cell.angle_alpha   90.00
_cell.angle_beta   90.00
_cell.angle_gamma   90.00
#
_symmetry.space_group_name_H-M   'P 1'
#
loop_
_entity.id
_entity.type
_entity.pdbx_description
1 polymer ?
#
loop_
_entity_poly.entity_id
_entity_poly.type
_entity_poly.pdbx_seq_one_letter_code
_entity_poly.pdbx_strand_id
1 'polypeptide(L)'
;HMIGIGPFIPHGDTPFARHPRPTANRTLILLSLLRIMLPKVLLPATTALATIDEQGRTKGFLAGANVVMPNLSPAKHRSAYAIYDHKLSTGLEAAEHVQELARRITALGLTPNFSRGDYVDCCTAKE
;
A
#
# COMPACT_ATOMS: atom_id res chain seq x y z
N HIS A 1 -11.86 -8.40 -7.80
CA HIS A 1 -11.39 -8.69 -6.43
C HIS A 1 -10.18 -7.81 -6.09
N MET A 2 -9.81 -7.73 -4.80
CA MET A 2 -8.62 -7.02 -4.31
C MET A 2 -7.64 -8.01 -3.68
N ILE A 3 -6.34 -7.80 -3.87
CA ILE A 3 -5.29 -8.58 -3.22
C ILE A 3 -4.30 -7.62 -2.55
N GLY A 4 -4.23 -7.67 -1.23
CA GLY A 4 -3.26 -6.91 -0.44
C GLY A 4 -2.06 -7.78 -0.06
N ILE A 5 -0.87 -7.38 -0.48
CA ILE A 5 0.38 -8.00 -0.03
C ILE A 5 1.35 -6.94 0.50
N GLY A 6 2.18 -7.34 1.46
CA GLY A 6 3.19 -6.49 2.04
C GLY A 6 4.34 -7.32 2.62
N PRO A 7 5.51 -6.69 2.81
CA PRO A 7 6.60 -7.33 3.52
C PRO A 7 6.18 -7.63 4.95
N PHE A 8 6.65 -8.75 5.48
CA PHE A 8 6.66 -8.96 6.93
C PHE A 8 7.58 -7.91 7.57
N ILE A 9 7.17 -7.34 8.71
CA ILE A 9 8.00 -6.43 9.50
C ILE A 9 7.86 -6.90 10.95
N PRO A 10 8.95 -7.30 11.62
CA PRO A 10 8.88 -7.75 13.00
C PRO A 10 8.42 -6.61 13.92
N HIS A 11 7.77 -6.98 15.02
CA HIS A 11 7.44 -6.09 16.11
C HIS A 11 8.12 -6.58 17.38
N GLY A 12 8.75 -5.68 18.14
CA GLY A 12 9.53 -6.01 19.35
C GLY A 12 8.75 -6.81 20.39
N ASP A 13 7.47 -6.50 20.55
CA ASP A 13 6.57 -7.16 21.51
C ASP A 13 5.93 -8.46 21.01
N THR A 14 6.48 -9.09 19.97
CA THR A 14 5.96 -10.36 19.41
C THR A 14 6.99 -11.48 19.48
N PRO A 15 6.57 -12.76 19.49
CA PRO A 15 7.50 -13.90 19.41
C PRO A 15 8.40 -13.87 18.16
N PHE A 16 8.03 -13.10 17.13
CA PHE A 16 8.78 -12.96 15.89
C PHE A 16 9.74 -11.76 15.88
N ALA A 17 9.97 -11.09 17.01
CA ALA A 17 10.80 -9.90 17.12
C ALA A 17 12.22 -10.06 16.53
N ARG A 18 12.78 -11.28 16.59
CA ARG A 18 14.14 -11.59 16.10
C ARG A 18 14.17 -12.10 14.65
N HIS A 19 13.02 -12.20 13.98
CA HIS A 19 13.01 -12.61 12.58
C HIS A 19 13.61 -11.51 11.69
N PRO A 20 14.32 -11.90 10.60
CA PRO A 20 14.92 -10.93 9.70
C PRO A 20 13.85 -10.09 9.01
N ARG A 21 14.13 -8.78 8.88
CA ARG A 21 13.30 -7.87 8.08
C ARG A 21 13.59 -8.12 6.58
N PRO A 22 12.60 -8.58 5.78
CA PRO A 22 12.77 -8.79 4.35
C PRO A 22 12.94 -7.46 3.61
N THR A 23 13.60 -7.52 2.45
CA THR A 23 13.72 -6.36 1.56
C THR A 23 12.45 -6.13 0.74
N ALA A 24 12.27 -4.90 0.24
CA ALA A 24 11.14 -4.54 -0.62
C ALA A 24 11.10 -5.36 -1.92
N ASN A 25 12.27 -5.75 -2.42
CA ASN A 25 12.41 -6.40 -3.73
C ASN A 25 11.53 -7.65 -3.89
N ARG A 26 11.45 -8.50 -2.86
CA ARG A 26 10.61 -9.72 -2.94
C ARG A 26 9.12 -9.37 -3.07
N THR A 27 8.65 -8.38 -2.32
CA THR A 27 7.25 -7.92 -2.41
C THR A 27 6.97 -7.29 -3.78
N LEU A 28 7.91 -6.52 -4.32
CA LEU A 28 7.79 -5.91 -5.65
C LEU A 28 7.69 -6.96 -6.76
N ILE A 29 8.52 -8.02 -6.71
CA ILE A 29 8.42 -9.14 -7.65
C ILE A 29 7.04 -9.79 -7.57
N LEU A 30 6.53 -10.04 -6.35
CA LEU A 30 5.20 -10.62 -6.16
C LEU A 30 4.08 -9.72 -6.68
N LEU A 31 4.18 -8.40 -6.52
CA LEU A 31 3.24 -7.44 -7.11
C LEU A 31 3.23 -7.56 -8.64
N SER A 32 4.39 -7.58 -9.28
CA SER A 32 4.50 -7.72 -10.74
C SER A 32 3.90 -9.04 -11.23
N LEU A 33 4.17 -10.14 -10.53
CA LEU A 33 3.61 -11.45 -10.87
C LEU A 33 2.09 -11.45 -10.74
N LEU A 34 1.55 -10.91 -9.63
CA LEU A 34 0.10 -10.79 -9.43
C LEU A 34 -0.56 -9.93 -10.52
N ARG A 35 0.07 -8.83 -10.93
CA ARG A 35 -0.45 -7.99 -12.01
C ARG A 35 -0.51 -8.75 -13.34
N ILE A 36 0.52 -9.53 -13.67
CA ILE A 36 0.57 -10.33 -14.90
C ILE A 36 -0.51 -11.43 -14.86
N MET A 37 -0.62 -12.15 -13.73
CA MET A 37 -1.58 -13.25 -13.59
C MET A 37 -3.04 -12.78 -13.51
N LEU A 38 -3.27 -11.61 -12.92
CA LEU A 38 -4.61 -11.09 -12.63
C LEU A 38 -4.74 -9.62 -13.11
N PRO A 39 -4.81 -9.36 -14.43
CA PRO A 39 -4.67 -8.02 -14.99
C PRO A 39 -5.68 -6.98 -14.47
N LYS A 40 -6.86 -7.41 -14.02
CA LYS A 40 -7.94 -6.54 -13.51
C LYS A 40 -7.90 -6.30 -12.00
N VAL A 41 -7.01 -6.97 -11.25
CA VAL A 41 -7.06 -6.95 -9.78
C VAL A 41 -6.75 -5.55 -9.22
N LEU A 42 -7.41 -5.20 -8.11
CA LEU A 42 -7.03 -4.07 -7.28
C LEU A 42 -5.84 -4.47 -6.40
N LEU A 43 -4.70 -3.82 -6.61
CA LEU A 43 -3.43 -4.11 -5.94
C LEU A 43 -2.95 -2.87 -5.17
N PRO A 44 -2.96 -2.91 -3.82
CA PRO A 44 -2.44 -1.81 -3.02
C PRO A 44 -0.91 -1.74 -3.00
N ALA A 45 -0.37 -0.54 -3.19
CA ALA A 45 0.99 -0.19 -2.75
C ALA A 45 0.93 0.09 -1.23
N THR A 46 1.17 -0.95 -0.43
CA THR A 46 0.88 -0.94 1.01
C THR A 46 1.80 -0.02 1.81
N THR A 47 1.31 0.51 2.93
CA THR A 47 2.12 1.27 3.90
C THR A 47 3.30 0.47 4.44
N ALA A 48 3.18 -0.86 4.53
CA ALA A 48 4.29 -1.73 4.94
C ALA A 48 5.47 -1.65 3.95
N LEU A 49 5.17 -1.60 2.64
CA LEU A 49 6.17 -1.44 1.60
C LEU A 49 6.87 -0.06 1.71
N ALA A 50 6.11 1.00 1.96
CA ALA A 50 6.67 2.34 2.22
C ALA A 50 7.46 2.42 3.54
N THR A 51 7.13 1.57 4.53
CA THR A 51 7.82 1.53 5.82
C THR A 51 9.21 0.91 5.72
N ILE A 52 9.43 -0.04 4.81
CA ILE A 52 10.73 -0.70 4.63
C ILE A 52 11.62 -0.05 3.55
N ASP A 53 11.05 0.79 2.70
CA ASP A 53 11.74 1.49 1.61
C ASP A 53 11.06 2.84 1.38
N GLU A 54 11.81 3.93 1.47
CA GLU A 54 11.30 5.30 1.27
C GLU A 54 10.64 5.49 -0.10
N GLN A 55 11.12 4.77 -1.12
CA GLN A 55 10.52 4.74 -2.46
C GLN A 55 9.54 3.58 -2.65
N GLY A 56 9.25 2.82 -1.60
CA GLY A 56 8.49 1.57 -1.66
C GLY A 56 7.11 1.75 -2.30
N ARG A 57 6.41 2.85 -2.00
CA ARG A 57 5.11 3.15 -2.63
C ARG A 57 5.25 3.41 -4.14
N THR A 58 6.21 4.26 -4.53
CA THR A 58 6.52 4.55 -5.94
C THR A 58 6.88 3.27 -6.69
N LYS A 59 7.80 2.47 -6.15
CA LYS A 59 8.19 1.18 -6.71
C LYS A 59 7.00 0.22 -6.79
N GLY A 60 6.11 0.23 -5.81
CA GLY A 60 4.88 -0.56 -5.81
C GLY A 60 3.97 -0.22 -6.98
N PHE A 61 3.74 1.07 -7.26
CA PHE A 61 2.99 1.50 -8.44
C PHE A 61 3.67 1.07 -9.75
N LEU A 62 4.99 1.24 -9.85
CA LEU A 62 5.76 0.81 -11.02
C LEU A 62 5.77 -0.72 -11.19
N ALA A 63 5.58 -1.48 -10.10
CA ALA A 63 5.43 -2.94 -10.11
C ALA A 63 3.98 -3.41 -10.37
N GLY A 64 3.06 -2.49 -10.71
CA GLY A 64 1.70 -2.82 -11.12
C GLY A 64 0.63 -2.66 -10.03
N ALA A 65 0.98 -2.10 -8.85
CA ALA A 65 -0.04 -1.64 -7.91
C ALA A 65 -0.87 -0.48 -8.50
N ASN A 66 -2.14 -0.40 -8.15
CA ASN A 66 -3.06 0.65 -8.61
C ASN A 66 -3.96 1.21 -7.49
N VAL A 67 -3.69 0.85 -6.23
CA VAL A 67 -4.42 1.34 -5.06
C VAL A 67 -3.43 1.90 -4.04
N VAL A 68 -3.83 2.95 -3.31
CA VAL A 68 -3.13 3.46 -2.13
C VAL A 68 -4.14 3.67 -1.01
N MET A 69 -3.72 3.46 0.23
CA MET A 69 -4.60 3.46 1.40
C MET A 69 -4.09 4.47 2.45
N PRO A 70 -4.47 5.75 2.36
CA PRO A 70 -4.16 6.73 3.38
C PRO A 70 -4.78 6.34 4.74
N ASN A 71 -4.01 6.52 5.80
CA ASN A 71 -4.39 6.41 7.19
C ASN A 71 -5.38 7.53 7.57
N LEU A 72 -6.59 7.12 7.94
CA LEU A 72 -7.67 8.01 8.39
C LEU A 72 -7.71 8.15 9.93
N SER A 73 -6.88 7.42 10.66
CA SER A 73 -6.90 7.43 12.13
C SER A 73 -6.58 8.83 12.68
N PRO A 74 -7.32 9.32 13.69
CA PRO A 74 -7.01 10.57 14.37
C PRO A 74 -5.57 10.57 14.90
N ALA A 75 -4.88 11.70 14.78
CA ALA A 75 -3.45 11.80 15.12
C ALA A 75 -3.10 11.22 16.51
N LYS A 76 -3.92 11.53 17.52
CA LYS A 76 -3.78 11.05 18.90
C LYS A 76 -3.87 9.52 19.08
N HIS A 77 -4.39 8.79 18.09
CA HIS A 77 -4.59 7.33 18.15
C HIS A 77 -3.74 6.57 17.14
N ARG A 78 -2.94 7.24 16.30
CA ARG A 78 -2.14 6.57 15.26
C ARG A 78 -1.10 5.60 15.86
N SER A 79 -0.48 5.98 16.98
CA SER A 79 0.51 5.15 17.68
C SER A 79 -0.09 3.90 18.33
N ALA A 80 -1.38 3.93 18.70
CA ALA A 80 -2.06 2.77 19.27
C ALA A 80 -2.27 1.65 18.24
N TYR A 81 -2.15 1.94 16.94
CA TYR A 81 -2.28 0.97 15.86
C TYR A 81 -0.91 0.58 15.28
N ALA A 82 -0.13 -0.14 16.08
CA ALA A 82 1.23 -0.59 15.79
C ALA A 82 1.28 -2.08 15.42
N ILE A 83 0.80 -2.43 14.23
CA ILE A 83 0.84 -3.83 13.73
C ILE A 83 2.26 -4.31 13.37
N TYR A 84 3.23 -3.41 13.28
CA TYR A 84 4.66 -3.66 13.10
C TYR A 84 5.49 -2.45 13.55
N ASP A 85 6.76 -2.67 13.85
CA ASP A 85 7.65 -1.59 14.31
C ASP A 85 7.81 -0.50 13.24
N HIS A 86 7.89 0.75 13.70
CA HIS A 86 8.08 1.94 12.87
C HIS A 86 7.03 2.16 11.79
N LYS A 87 5.80 1.66 12.00
CA LYS A 87 4.71 1.84 11.05
C LYS A 87 4.50 3.30 10.68
N LEU A 88 4.68 3.61 9.40
CA LEU A 88 4.37 4.93 8.88
C LEU A 88 2.88 5.23 9.08
N SER A 89 2.58 6.39 9.65
CA SER A 89 1.21 6.80 9.96
C SER A 89 0.96 8.30 9.83
N THR A 90 2.01 9.08 9.58
CA THR A 90 1.99 10.53 9.43
C THR A 90 2.46 10.93 8.03
N GLY A 91 2.46 12.22 7.70
CA GLY A 91 2.93 12.70 6.40
C GLY A 91 2.07 12.17 5.25
N LEU A 92 2.71 11.64 4.19
CA LEU A 92 2.04 11.09 3.01
C LEU A 92 1.19 9.83 3.28
N GLU A 93 1.27 9.28 4.47
CA GLU A 93 0.36 8.23 4.92
C GLU A 93 -0.93 8.83 5.51
N ALA A 94 -0.97 10.09 5.94
CA ALA A 94 -2.17 10.66 6.55
C ALA A 94 -3.17 11.16 5.49
N ALA A 95 -4.47 10.98 5.75
CA ALA A 95 -5.56 11.48 4.92
C ALA A 95 -5.48 12.98 4.64
N GLU A 96 -5.01 13.74 5.63
CA GLU A 96 -4.82 15.20 5.58
C GLU A 96 -3.89 15.62 4.42
N HIS A 97 -3.02 14.71 3.96
CA HIS A 97 -2.04 14.96 2.91
C HIS A 97 -2.44 14.33 1.56
N VAL A 98 -3.73 13.99 1.35
CA VAL A 98 -4.20 13.33 0.12
C VAL A 98 -3.88 14.14 -1.15
N GLN A 99 -3.85 15.47 -1.06
CA GLN A 99 -3.51 16.35 -2.18
C GLN A 99 -2.03 16.24 -2.57
N GLU A 100 -1.13 16.16 -1.59
CA GLU A 100 0.29 15.94 -1.85
C GLU A 100 0.55 14.54 -2.40
N LEU A 101 -0.16 13.53 -1.88
CA LEU A 101 -0.14 12.18 -2.43
C LEU A 101 -0.58 12.17 -3.90
N ALA A 102 -1.68 12.87 -4.23
CA ALA A 102 -2.16 12.99 -5.61
C ALA A 102 -1.13 13.64 -6.52
N ARG A 103 -0.46 14.72 -6.10
CA ARG A 103 0.63 15.35 -6.87
C ARG A 103 1.76 14.38 -7.17
N ARG A 104 2.17 13.58 -6.19
CA ARG A 104 3.24 12.57 -6.37
C ARG A 104 2.83 11.49 -7.36
N ILE A 105 1.59 11.03 -7.31
CA ILE A 105 1.05 10.07 -8.29
C ILE A 105 1.08 10.69 -9.70
N THR A 106 0.64 11.95 -9.84
CA THR A 106 0.72 12.68 -11.12
C THR A 106 2.16 12.84 -11.62
N ALA A 107 3.11 13.11 -10.72
CA ALA A 107 4.54 13.21 -11.07
C ALA A 107 5.14 11.88 -11.58
N LEU A 108 4.51 10.74 -11.28
CA LEU A 108 4.86 9.43 -11.84
C LEU A 108 4.24 9.16 -13.22
N GLY A 109 3.47 10.10 -13.78
CA GLY A 109 2.74 9.92 -15.03
C GLY A 109 1.44 9.13 -14.87
N LEU A 110 0.92 8.99 -13.64
CA LEU A 110 -0.33 8.31 -13.33
C LEU A 110 -1.46 9.31 -13.05
N THR A 111 -2.72 8.86 -13.15
CA THR A 111 -3.89 9.71 -12.85
C THR A 111 -4.54 9.26 -11.54
N PRO A 112 -4.57 10.11 -10.50
CA PRO A 112 -5.33 9.84 -9.29
C PRO A 112 -6.83 9.70 -9.61
N ASN A 113 -7.46 8.63 -9.11
CA ASN A 113 -8.89 8.41 -9.25
C ASN A 113 -9.56 8.48 -7.87
N PHE A 114 -10.48 9.43 -7.70
CA PHE A 114 -11.24 9.67 -6.47
C PHE A 114 -12.68 9.12 -6.49
N SER A 115 -13.05 8.39 -7.54
CA SER A 115 -14.29 7.61 -7.55
C SER A 115 -14.24 6.49 -6.50
N ARG A 116 -15.34 5.77 -6.32
CA ARG A 116 -15.42 4.66 -5.35
C ARG A 116 -14.33 3.59 -5.56
N GLY A 117 -13.80 3.45 -6.78
CA GLY A 117 -12.66 2.58 -7.07
C GLY A 117 -13.00 1.09 -7.11
N ASP A 118 -14.21 0.74 -7.56
CA ASP A 118 -14.67 -0.64 -7.58
C ASP A 118 -13.87 -1.52 -8.53
N TYR A 119 -13.87 -2.82 -8.23
CA TYR A 119 -13.37 -3.81 -9.17
C TYR A 119 -14.22 -3.82 -10.43
N VAL A 120 -13.56 -3.79 -11.59
CA VAL A 120 -14.20 -3.58 -12.90
C VAL A 120 -15.33 -4.56 -13.21
N ASP A 121 -15.25 -5.82 -12.77
CA ASP A 121 -16.32 -6.81 -13.03
C ASP A 121 -17.29 -7.00 -11.84
N CYS A 122 -17.30 -6.13 -10.82
CA CYS A 122 -18.19 -6.33 -9.66
C CYS A 122 -19.66 -6.00 -9.95
N CYS A 123 -19.95 -5.25 -11.01
CA CYS A 123 -21.29 -4.78 -11.35
C CYS A 123 -21.86 -5.38 -12.63
N THR A 124 -21.17 -6.31 -13.29
CA THR A 124 -21.68 -7.02 -14.48
C THR A 124 -22.61 -8.19 -14.12
N ALA A 125 -22.82 -8.47 -12.83
CA ALA A 125 -23.72 -9.52 -12.33
C ALA A 125 -25.08 -8.96 -11.86
N LYS A 126 -25.68 -8.08 -12.65
CA LYS A 126 -27.08 -7.65 -12.49
C LYS A 126 -27.77 -7.63 -13.87
N GLU A 127 -28.13 -8.81 -14.34
CA GLU A 127 -29.25 -9.05 -15.26
C GLU A 127 -30.05 -10.25 -14.74
#